data_AF-A0A5T0KWC9-F1
#
_entry.id   AF-A0A5T0KWC9-F1
#
_cell.length_a   1.000
_cell.length_b   1.000
_cell.length_c   1.000
_cell.angle_alpha   90.00
_cell.angle_beta   90.00
_cell.angle_gamma   90.00
#
_symmetry.space_group_name_H-M   'P 1'
#
loop_
_entity.id
_entity.type
_entity.pdbx_description
1 polymer ?
#
loop_
_entity_poly.entity_id
_entity_poly.type
_entity_poly.pdbx_seq_one_letter_code
_entity_poly.pdbx_strand_id
1 'polypeptide(L)'
;MLKITKIKRKIMNSIKIKLSLIANLIAIFALIVLGIVSFYFTKTSLHESALKNQTDLLKVTQSTVEDFRSTNQSFTRALEKDITNLPYQSLITEENIINNVGPILKYYRHSINALNVYLGLNNGKVLLSQKSNDAKMPELRDDLDIKTKDWYQEALKTNDIFVTPAYLDTNLKQYVITYSKAIYKDGKIIGVLGVDIPSEDLQNLVAKTPGNTFLFDQKNKIFAATNKELLNPSIDHSPVLNAYKTHGDYNFFTYGLDGKERLGTCTKVFAYTACITESADIINKPI
;
A
#
# COMPACT_ATOMS: atom_id res chain seq x y z
N MET A 1 -71.36 -2.56 43.12
CA MET A 1 -70.38 -2.02 42.14
C MET A 1 -69.90 -0.59 42.48
N LEU A 2 -70.77 0.36 42.85
CA LEU A 2 -70.40 1.77 43.17
C LEU A 2 -69.47 2.02 44.39
N LYS A 3 -69.48 1.16 45.41
CA LYS A 3 -68.64 1.33 46.63
C LYS A 3 -67.15 1.01 46.37
N ILE A 4 -66.88 0.03 45.51
CA ILE A 4 -65.51 -0.38 45.16
C ILE A 4 -64.81 0.71 44.33
N THR A 5 -65.56 1.36 43.43
CA THR A 5 -65.08 2.50 42.64
C THR A 5 -64.78 3.74 43.50
N LYS A 6 -65.59 4.04 44.53
CA LYS A 6 -65.33 5.15 45.47
C LYS A 6 -64.11 4.89 46.38
N ILE A 7 -63.89 3.65 46.83
CA ILE A 7 -62.74 3.29 47.68
C ILE A 7 -61.43 3.31 46.88
N LYS A 8 -61.42 2.77 45.65
CA LYS A 8 -60.28 2.95 44.71
C LYS A 8 -59.94 4.43 44.50
N ARG A 9 -60.96 5.28 44.34
CA ARG A 9 -60.80 6.73 44.16
C ARG A 9 -60.30 7.47 45.42
N LYS A 10 -60.62 7.00 46.63
CA LYS A 10 -60.14 7.60 47.90
C LYS A 10 -58.69 7.21 48.22
N ILE A 11 -58.29 5.98 47.89
CA ILE A 11 -56.90 5.50 48.06
C ILE A 11 -55.96 6.18 47.07
N MET A 12 -56.35 6.31 45.79
CA MET A 12 -55.60 7.10 44.78
C MET A 12 -55.49 8.60 45.09
N ASN A 13 -56.27 9.13 46.04
CA ASN A 13 -56.24 10.53 46.43
C ASN A 13 -55.42 10.83 47.69
N SER A 14 -54.73 9.83 48.26
CA SER A 14 -53.75 10.06 49.33
C SER A 14 -52.51 10.78 48.79
N ILE A 15 -52.13 11.88 49.43
CA ILE A 15 -50.97 12.73 49.05
C ILE A 15 -49.69 11.87 48.92
N LYS A 16 -49.52 10.86 49.78
CA LYS A 16 -48.37 9.94 49.77
C LYS A 16 -48.27 9.13 48.47
N ILE A 17 -49.40 8.65 47.94
CA ILE A 17 -49.45 7.87 46.69
C ILE A 17 -49.16 8.79 45.48
N LYS A 18 -49.71 10.01 45.48
CA LYS A 18 -49.42 11.00 44.43
C LYS A 18 -47.94 11.38 44.39
N LEU A 19 -47.31 11.60 45.55
CA LEU A 19 -45.90 11.94 45.65
C LEU A 19 -44.99 10.79 45.16
N SER A 20 -45.31 9.55 45.55
CA SER A 20 -44.58 8.36 45.09
C SER A 20 -44.72 8.13 43.58
N LEU A 21 -45.90 8.37 43.01
CA LEU A 21 -46.10 8.28 41.56
C LEU A 21 -45.27 9.31 40.80
N ILE A 22 -45.21 10.56 41.27
CA ILE A 22 -44.40 11.62 40.65
C ILE A 22 -42.91 11.27 40.73
N ALA A 23 -42.42 10.81 41.88
CA ALA A 23 -41.02 10.40 42.04
C ALA A 23 -40.63 9.25 41.10
N ASN A 24 -41.49 8.22 40.96
CA ASN A 24 -41.28 7.13 40.02
C ASN A 24 -41.32 7.60 38.55
N LEU A 25 -42.23 8.52 38.20
CA LEU A 25 -42.29 9.13 36.87
C LEU A 25 -40.99 9.89 36.54
N ILE A 26 -40.46 10.66 37.49
CA ILE A 26 -39.18 11.37 37.34
C ILE A 26 -38.02 10.38 37.18
N ALA A 27 -38.00 9.30 37.97
CA ALA A 27 -36.97 8.27 37.86
C ALA A 27 -37.01 7.54 36.51
N ILE A 28 -38.21 7.16 36.04
CA ILE A 28 -38.40 6.56 34.71
C ILE A 28 -37.93 7.53 33.62
N PHE A 29 -38.32 8.80 33.71
CA PHE A 29 -37.89 9.83 32.77
C PHE A 29 -36.36 9.99 32.75
N ALA A 30 -35.71 10.04 33.92
CA ALA A 30 -34.25 10.12 34.03
C ALA A 30 -33.54 8.91 33.42
N LEU A 31 -34.07 7.69 33.63
CA LEU A 31 -33.54 6.46 33.03
C LEU A 31 -33.69 6.45 31.51
N ILE A 32 -34.82 6.93 30.98
CA ILE A 32 -35.02 7.06 29.53
C ILE A 32 -34.01 8.04 28.92
N VAL A 33 -33.83 9.21 29.54
CA VAL A 33 -32.85 10.22 29.08
C VAL A 33 -31.43 9.64 29.13
N LEU A 34 -31.05 8.98 30.22
CA LEU A 34 -29.75 8.33 30.35
C LEU A 34 -29.55 7.25 29.28
N GLY A 35 -30.57 6.44 29.02
CA GLY A 35 -30.54 5.40 27.98
C GLY A 35 -30.35 5.99 26.58
N ILE A 36 -31.06 7.07 26.25
CA ILE A 36 -30.93 7.76 24.95
C ILE A 36 -29.52 8.35 24.80
N VAL A 37 -29.03 9.07 25.81
CA VAL A 37 -27.68 9.67 25.78
C VAL A 37 -26.61 8.59 25.66
N SER A 38 -26.73 7.51 26.45
CA SER A 38 -25.83 6.37 26.40
C SER A 38 -25.84 5.68 25.03
N PHE A 39 -27.01 5.54 24.41
CA PHE A 39 -27.14 4.98 23.07
C PHE A 39 -26.45 5.84 22.01
N TYR A 40 -26.66 7.16 22.01
CA TYR A 40 -25.99 8.06 21.07
C TYR A 40 -24.48 8.11 21.27
N PHE A 41 -24.03 8.15 22.52
CA PHE A 41 -22.61 8.11 22.86
C PHE A 41 -21.97 6.80 22.35
N THR A 42 -22.59 5.66 22.64
CA THR A 42 -22.10 4.34 22.22
C THR A 42 -22.06 4.23 20.70
N LYS A 43 -23.11 4.67 20.00
CA LYS A 43 -23.16 4.66 18.53
C LYS A 43 -22.05 5.51 17.92
N THR A 44 -21.84 6.72 18.44
CA THR A 44 -20.80 7.63 17.95
C THR A 44 -19.41 7.06 18.19
N SER A 45 -19.16 6.54 19.40
CA SER A 45 -17.86 5.94 19.77
C SER A 45 -17.53 4.70 18.93
N LEU A 46 -18.52 3.85 18.64
CA LEU A 46 -18.34 2.68 17.77
C LEU A 46 -18.04 3.08 16.33
N HIS A 47 -18.75 4.08 15.80
CA HIS A 47 -18.51 4.60 14.46
C HIS A 47 -17.10 5.20 14.34
N GLU A 48 -16.69 6.05 15.28
CA GLU A 48 -15.33 6.61 15.33
C GLU A 48 -14.25 5.53 15.45
N SER A 49 -14.49 4.50 16.27
CA SER A 49 -13.59 3.36 16.41
C SER A 49 -13.49 2.55 15.11
N ALA A 50 -14.59 2.37 14.38
CA ALA A 50 -14.59 1.72 13.08
C ALA A 50 -13.78 2.52 12.04
N LEU A 51 -13.98 3.84 11.95
CA LEU A 51 -13.19 4.71 11.07
C LEU A 51 -11.70 4.69 11.44
N LYS A 52 -11.39 4.73 12.74
CA LYS A 52 -10.01 4.62 13.22
C LYS A 52 -9.39 3.28 12.83
N ASN A 53 -10.12 2.18 12.99
CA ASN A 53 -9.66 0.85 12.57
C ASN A 53 -9.38 0.82 11.06
N GLN A 54 -10.28 1.32 10.22
CA GLN A 54 -10.04 1.39 8.76
C GLN A 54 -8.80 2.23 8.42
N THR A 55 -8.58 3.33 9.15
CA THR A 55 -7.37 4.17 8.99
C THR A 55 -6.10 3.41 9.37
N ASP A 56 -6.12 2.70 10.49
CA ASP A 56 -4.96 1.93 10.96
C ASP A 56 -4.66 0.76 10.00
N LEU A 57 -5.69 0.11 9.42
CA LEU A 57 -5.53 -0.91 8.39
C LEU A 57 -4.96 -0.33 7.07
N LEU A 58 -5.43 0.84 6.62
CA LEU A 58 -4.85 1.52 5.45
C LEU A 58 -3.38 1.89 5.69
N LYS A 59 -3.02 2.33 6.91
CA LYS A 59 -1.63 2.60 7.28
C LYS A 59 -0.76 1.36 7.19
N VAL A 60 -1.25 0.18 7.56
CA VAL A 60 -0.50 -1.07 7.40
C VAL A 60 -0.17 -1.31 5.91
N THR A 61 -1.13 -1.10 5.01
CA THR A 61 -0.86 -1.20 3.56
C THR A 61 0.10 -0.11 3.07
N GLN A 62 0.00 1.12 3.56
CA GLN A 62 0.99 2.17 3.27
C GLN A 62 2.40 1.76 3.71
N SER A 63 2.56 1.34 4.97
CA SER A 63 3.85 0.90 5.51
C SER A 63 4.41 -0.30 4.75
N THR A 64 3.55 -1.23 4.30
CA THR A 64 3.97 -2.35 3.45
C THR A 64 4.67 -1.87 2.16
N VAL A 65 4.15 -0.82 1.51
CA VAL A 65 4.77 -0.23 0.31
C VAL A 65 6.06 0.53 0.66
N GLU A 66 6.06 1.28 1.76
CA GLU A 66 7.23 2.02 2.24
C GLU A 66 8.39 1.09 2.60
N ASP A 67 8.12 0.01 3.34
CA ASP A 67 9.11 -0.97 3.76
C ASP A 67 9.65 -1.76 2.57
N PHE A 68 8.78 -2.17 1.63
CA PHE A 68 9.21 -2.81 0.39
C PHE A 68 10.17 -1.91 -0.39
N ARG A 69 9.81 -0.63 -0.56
CA ARG A 69 10.67 0.35 -1.23
C ARG A 69 11.99 0.56 -0.49
N SER A 70 11.94 0.78 0.82
CA SER A 70 13.09 1.08 1.66
C SER A 70 14.10 -0.08 1.69
N THR A 71 13.60 -1.31 1.79
CA THR A 71 14.41 -2.54 1.76
C THR A 71 15.16 -2.66 0.44
N ASN A 72 14.45 -2.53 -0.68
CA ASN A 72 15.06 -2.66 -2.02
C ASN A 72 16.00 -1.50 -2.35
N GLN A 73 15.72 -0.28 -1.87
CA GLN A 73 16.66 0.83 -1.97
C GLN A 73 17.93 0.57 -1.16
N SER A 74 17.80 0.11 0.09
CA SER A 74 18.94 -0.20 0.95
C SER A 74 19.82 -1.31 0.35
N PHE A 75 19.18 -2.35 -0.20
CA PHE A 75 19.85 -3.40 -0.97
C PHE A 75 20.64 -2.83 -2.15
N THR A 76 20.04 -1.95 -2.95
CA THR A 76 20.68 -1.33 -4.12
C THR A 76 21.87 -0.44 -3.70
N ARG A 77 21.77 0.28 -2.58
CA ARG A 77 22.91 1.07 -2.02
C ARG A 77 24.05 0.18 -1.55
N ALA A 78 23.75 -0.95 -0.89
CA ALA A 78 24.77 -1.90 -0.46
C ALA A 78 25.52 -2.49 -1.66
N LEU A 79 24.78 -2.88 -2.72
CA LEU A 79 25.38 -3.38 -3.95
C LEU A 79 26.25 -2.33 -4.65
N GLU A 80 25.77 -1.09 -4.78
CA GLU A 80 26.56 0.00 -5.35
C GLU A 80 27.84 0.27 -4.53
N LYS A 81 27.76 0.21 -3.20
CA LYS A 81 28.92 0.34 -2.32
C LYS A 81 29.95 -0.78 -2.55
N ASP A 82 29.53 -2.02 -2.68
CA ASP A 82 30.46 -3.14 -2.91
C ASP A 82 31.12 -3.07 -4.30
N ILE A 83 30.39 -2.63 -5.33
CA ILE A 83 30.99 -2.40 -6.64
C ILE A 83 31.99 -1.23 -6.60
N THR A 84 31.65 -0.13 -5.92
CA THR A 84 32.54 1.04 -5.81
C THR A 84 33.74 0.79 -4.91
N ASN A 85 33.69 -0.19 -4.00
CA ASN A 85 34.84 -0.63 -3.21
C ASN A 85 35.92 -1.35 -4.03
N LEU A 86 35.59 -1.85 -5.23
CA LEU A 86 36.59 -2.45 -6.12
C LEU A 86 37.66 -1.43 -6.53
N PRO A 87 38.91 -1.88 -6.78
CA PRO A 87 39.94 -1.02 -7.36
C PRO A 87 39.50 -0.43 -8.70
N TYR A 88 39.92 0.80 -9.02
CA TYR A 88 39.57 1.45 -10.29
C TYR A 88 39.93 0.57 -11.50
N GLN A 89 41.08 -0.12 -11.47
CA GLN A 89 41.51 -1.03 -12.53
C GLN A 89 40.51 -2.18 -12.81
N SER A 90 39.76 -2.61 -11.79
CA SER A 90 38.74 -3.67 -11.92
C SER A 90 37.46 -3.19 -12.63
N LEU A 91 37.31 -1.89 -12.89
CA LEU A 91 36.08 -1.28 -13.38
C LEU A 91 36.22 -0.59 -14.75
N ILE A 92 37.38 -0.66 -15.39
CA ILE A 92 37.66 0.13 -16.62
C ILE A 92 37.71 -0.67 -17.92
N THR A 93 37.81 -1.99 -17.87
CA THR A 93 37.75 -2.84 -19.07
C THR A 93 36.55 -3.80 -18.96
N GLU A 94 35.98 -4.18 -20.10
CA GLU A 94 34.86 -5.14 -20.12
C GLU A 94 35.22 -6.47 -19.46
N GLU A 95 36.42 -7.00 -19.74
CA GLU A 95 36.93 -8.22 -19.12
C GLU A 95 37.02 -8.11 -17.59
N ASN A 96 37.56 -7.00 -17.08
CA ASN A 96 37.67 -6.78 -15.65
C ASN A 96 36.29 -6.63 -15.00
N ILE A 97 35.36 -5.92 -15.64
CA ILE A 97 33.99 -5.77 -15.17
C ILE A 97 33.30 -7.15 -15.10
N ILE A 98 33.42 -7.98 -16.14
CA ILE A 98 32.85 -9.34 -16.14
C ILE A 98 33.42 -10.16 -14.96
N ASN A 99 34.74 -10.17 -14.81
CA ASN A 99 35.42 -11.03 -13.84
C ASN A 99 35.26 -10.57 -12.38
N ASN A 100 35.15 -9.25 -12.13
CA ASN A 100 35.10 -8.69 -10.78
C ASN A 100 33.68 -8.30 -10.35
N VAL A 101 32.87 -7.73 -11.24
CA VAL A 101 31.50 -7.27 -10.93
C VAL A 101 30.49 -8.40 -11.11
N GLY A 102 30.68 -9.28 -12.11
CA GLY A 102 29.77 -10.40 -12.38
C GLY A 102 29.45 -11.28 -11.16
N PRO A 103 30.46 -11.76 -10.40
CA PRO A 103 30.21 -12.50 -9.17
C PRO A 103 29.36 -11.72 -8.16
N ILE A 104 29.65 -10.44 -7.95
CA ILE A 104 28.90 -9.58 -7.02
C ILE A 104 27.43 -9.48 -7.42
N LEU A 105 27.14 -9.20 -8.70
CA LEU A 105 25.76 -9.12 -9.20
C LEU A 105 25.00 -10.44 -8.99
N LYS A 106 25.66 -11.58 -9.21
CA LYS A 106 25.08 -12.91 -8.99
C LYS A 106 24.79 -13.18 -7.52
N TYR A 107 25.75 -12.93 -6.62
CA TYR A 107 25.55 -13.16 -5.18
C TYR A 107 24.45 -12.27 -4.60
N TYR A 108 24.41 -11.00 -4.99
CA TYR A 108 23.33 -10.09 -4.58
C TYR A 108 21.98 -10.51 -5.15
N ARG A 109 21.91 -10.93 -6.42
CA ARG A 109 20.66 -11.45 -7.00
C ARG A 109 20.13 -12.64 -6.19
N HIS A 110 21.00 -13.56 -5.81
CA HIS A 110 20.63 -14.72 -4.99
C HIS A 110 20.17 -14.33 -3.58
N SER A 111 20.81 -13.34 -2.94
CA SER A 111 20.53 -13.00 -1.54
C SER A 111 19.14 -12.41 -1.31
N ILE A 112 18.57 -11.72 -2.31
CA ILE A 112 17.19 -11.19 -2.26
C ILE A 112 16.24 -11.90 -3.23
N ASN A 113 16.70 -12.93 -3.94
CA ASN A 113 15.95 -13.61 -5.00
C ASN A 113 15.40 -12.63 -6.07
N ALA A 114 16.19 -11.60 -6.40
CA ALA A 114 15.84 -10.64 -7.45
C ALA A 114 15.70 -11.35 -8.82
N LEU A 115 14.88 -10.77 -9.69
CA LEU A 115 14.66 -11.32 -11.03
C LEU A 115 15.91 -11.12 -11.90
N ASN A 116 16.40 -9.87 -11.95
CA ASN A 116 17.61 -9.46 -12.64
C ASN A 116 18.43 -8.51 -11.77
N VAL A 117 19.75 -8.60 -11.87
CA VAL A 117 20.70 -7.62 -11.32
C VAL A 117 21.77 -7.38 -12.37
N TYR A 118 21.99 -6.12 -12.75
CA TYR A 118 22.78 -5.79 -13.93
C TYR A 118 23.48 -4.45 -13.87
N LEU A 119 24.56 -4.32 -14.63
CA LEU A 119 25.30 -3.08 -14.82
C LEU A 119 25.28 -2.67 -16.29
N GLY A 120 24.57 -1.58 -16.60
CA GLY A 120 24.54 -0.96 -17.92
C GLY A 120 25.74 -0.03 -18.13
N LEU A 121 26.56 -0.28 -19.14
CA LEU A 121 27.78 0.47 -19.45
C LEU A 121 27.51 1.64 -20.40
N ASN A 122 28.42 2.61 -20.42
CA ASN A 122 28.30 3.78 -21.30
C ASN A 122 28.40 3.45 -22.80
N ASN A 123 28.95 2.29 -23.17
CA ASN A 123 28.96 1.82 -24.56
C ASN A 123 27.65 1.14 -24.99
N GLY A 124 26.65 1.05 -24.11
CA GLY A 124 25.35 0.43 -24.37
C GLY A 124 25.27 -1.05 -24.02
N LYS A 125 26.39 -1.69 -23.66
CA LYS A 125 26.40 -3.08 -23.21
C LYS A 125 25.92 -3.22 -21.77
N VAL A 126 25.44 -4.41 -21.41
CA VAL A 126 24.92 -4.74 -20.08
C VAL A 126 25.57 -6.00 -19.56
N LEU A 127 26.18 -5.95 -18.38
CA LEU A 127 26.54 -7.16 -17.65
C LEU A 127 25.30 -7.66 -16.90
N LEU A 128 24.73 -8.79 -17.30
CA LEU A 128 23.41 -9.23 -16.83
C LEU A 128 23.48 -10.53 -16.01
N SER A 129 23.11 -10.43 -14.73
CA SER A 129 22.80 -11.58 -13.88
C SER A 129 21.29 -11.77 -13.85
N GLN A 130 20.78 -12.89 -14.36
CA GLN A 130 19.35 -13.13 -14.48
C GLN A 130 18.96 -14.51 -13.93
N LYS A 131 17.77 -14.60 -13.34
CA LYS A 131 17.26 -15.83 -12.73
C LYS A 131 17.05 -16.97 -13.73
N SER A 132 16.71 -16.67 -14.98
CA SER A 132 16.45 -17.67 -16.04
C SER A 132 17.68 -18.43 -16.53
N ASN A 133 18.89 -17.92 -16.27
CA ASN A 133 20.14 -18.52 -16.72
C ASN A 133 21.13 -18.61 -15.54
N ASP A 134 20.67 -19.18 -14.44
CA ASP A 134 21.38 -19.17 -13.16
C ASP A 134 22.67 -20.00 -13.16
N ALA A 135 22.76 -21.00 -14.03
CA ALA A 135 23.91 -21.90 -14.12
C ALA A 135 25.19 -21.19 -14.59
N LYS A 136 25.06 -20.10 -15.35
CA LYS A 136 26.20 -19.36 -15.92
C LYS A 136 26.58 -18.16 -15.05
N MET A 137 27.80 -17.67 -15.26
CA MET A 137 28.19 -16.35 -14.76
C MET A 137 27.52 -15.25 -15.60
N PRO A 138 27.31 -14.04 -15.05
CA PRO A 138 26.78 -12.92 -15.81
C PRO A 138 27.59 -12.66 -17.08
N GLU A 139 26.89 -12.52 -18.19
CA GLU A 139 27.48 -12.29 -19.51
C GLU A 139 27.23 -10.84 -19.94
N LEU A 140 28.13 -10.31 -20.77
CA LEU A 140 27.98 -8.99 -21.35
C LEU A 140 27.11 -9.08 -22.61
N ARG A 141 26.03 -8.30 -22.65
CA ARG A 141 25.00 -8.28 -23.70
C ARG A 141 25.01 -6.93 -24.39
N ASP A 142 24.82 -6.89 -25.71
CA ASP A 142 24.79 -5.65 -26.51
C ASP A 142 23.45 -5.43 -27.24
N ASP A 143 22.45 -6.27 -26.98
CA ASP A 143 21.16 -6.34 -27.68
C ASP A 143 19.97 -5.73 -26.91
N LEU A 144 20.23 -4.96 -25.85
CA LEU A 144 19.18 -4.51 -24.89
C LEU A 144 18.82 -3.02 -24.96
N ASP A 145 19.41 -2.25 -25.88
CA ASP A 145 19.13 -0.82 -26.13
C ASP A 145 18.96 0.03 -24.86
N ILE A 146 19.83 -0.17 -23.87
CA ILE A 146 19.65 0.41 -22.52
C ILE A 146 19.65 1.93 -22.49
N LYS A 147 20.27 2.57 -23.48
CA LYS A 147 20.41 4.02 -23.52
C LYS A 147 19.08 4.74 -23.70
N THR A 148 18.02 4.07 -24.13
CA THR A 148 16.69 4.66 -24.25
C THR A 148 15.77 4.30 -23.09
N LYS A 149 16.22 3.48 -22.12
CA LYS A 149 15.41 3.02 -21.01
C LYS A 149 15.40 4.03 -19.85
N ASP A 150 14.23 4.26 -19.26
CA ASP A 150 14.03 5.21 -18.16
C ASP A 150 14.95 4.92 -16.96
N TRP A 151 15.10 3.65 -16.57
CA TRP A 151 15.99 3.29 -15.45
C TRP A 151 17.45 3.69 -15.68
N TYR A 152 17.89 3.74 -16.95
CA TYR A 152 19.24 4.16 -17.30
C TYR A 152 19.33 5.69 -17.33
N GLN A 153 18.42 6.34 -18.05
CA GLN A 153 18.45 7.78 -18.26
C GLN A 153 18.15 8.58 -16.99
N GLU A 154 17.16 8.17 -16.20
CA GLU A 154 16.77 8.89 -15.00
C GLU A 154 17.79 8.70 -13.86
N ALA A 155 18.41 7.51 -13.76
CA ALA A 155 19.48 7.29 -12.79
C ALA A 155 20.72 8.16 -13.05
N LEU A 156 20.98 8.58 -14.31
CA LEU A 156 22.04 9.52 -14.64
C LEU A 156 21.71 10.98 -14.27
N LYS A 157 20.42 11.30 -14.08
CA LYS A 157 19.95 12.66 -13.74
C LYS A 157 19.87 12.92 -12.24
N THR A 158 20.08 11.91 -11.40
CA THR A 158 19.97 12.00 -9.95
C THR A 158 21.15 11.35 -9.23
N ASN A 159 21.45 11.85 -8.03
CA ASN A 159 22.45 11.24 -7.14
C ASN A 159 21.84 10.13 -6.27
N ASP A 160 20.51 10.06 -6.15
CA ASP A 160 19.83 9.01 -5.38
C ASP A 160 19.39 7.85 -6.29
N ILE A 161 18.77 6.83 -5.71
CA ILE A 161 18.18 5.71 -6.45
C ILE A 161 16.93 6.18 -7.18
N PHE A 162 16.90 5.99 -8.50
CA PHE A 162 15.70 6.10 -9.29
C PHE A 162 14.90 4.79 -9.22
N VAL A 163 13.59 4.89 -9.02
CA VAL A 163 12.69 3.74 -8.94
C VAL A 163 11.64 3.85 -10.02
N THR A 164 11.58 2.87 -10.92
CA THR A 164 10.61 2.88 -12.00
C THR A 164 9.20 2.60 -11.47
N PRO A 165 8.17 3.05 -12.21
CA PRO A 165 6.87 2.40 -12.18
C PRO A 165 6.98 0.92 -12.57
N ALA A 166 5.99 0.11 -12.25
CA ALA A 166 5.96 -1.28 -12.72
C ALA A 166 5.87 -1.33 -14.26
N TYR A 167 6.72 -2.12 -14.90
CA TYR A 167 6.72 -2.31 -16.35
C TYR A 167 7.04 -3.76 -16.72
N LEU A 168 6.69 -4.17 -17.94
CA LEU A 168 6.96 -5.51 -18.42
C LEU A 168 8.45 -5.66 -18.79
N ASP A 169 9.16 -6.53 -18.08
CA ASP A 169 10.54 -6.88 -18.42
C ASP A 169 10.59 -7.53 -19.81
N THR A 170 11.49 -7.02 -20.65
CA THR A 170 11.59 -7.43 -22.05
C THR A 170 12.13 -8.86 -22.20
N ASN A 171 12.95 -9.31 -21.26
CA ASN A 171 13.63 -10.60 -21.32
C ASN A 171 12.76 -11.74 -20.77
N LEU A 172 12.21 -11.56 -19.57
CA LEU A 172 11.51 -12.60 -18.82
C LEU A 172 9.99 -12.50 -18.93
N LYS A 173 9.48 -11.44 -19.56
CA LYS A 173 8.03 -11.20 -19.74
C LYS A 173 7.26 -11.18 -18.42
N GLN A 174 7.90 -10.71 -17.36
CA GLN A 174 7.32 -10.50 -16.04
C GLN A 174 7.28 -9.01 -15.72
N TYR A 175 6.27 -8.56 -14.98
CA TYR A 175 6.23 -7.18 -14.51
C TYR A 175 7.25 -6.98 -13.38
N VAL A 176 8.04 -5.92 -13.47
CA VAL A 176 9.12 -5.60 -12.54
C VAL A 176 9.05 -4.16 -12.08
N ILE A 177 9.58 -3.92 -10.87
CA ILE A 177 9.94 -2.61 -10.36
C ILE A 177 11.47 -2.56 -10.35
N THR A 178 12.05 -1.62 -11.09
CA THR A 178 13.50 -1.48 -11.20
C THR A 178 13.99 -0.38 -10.26
N TYR A 179 14.99 -0.72 -9.46
CA TYR A 179 15.77 0.20 -8.64
C TYR A 179 17.11 0.42 -9.33
N SER A 180 17.43 1.68 -9.65
CA SER A 180 18.59 2.01 -10.47
C SER A 180 19.42 3.14 -9.89
N LYS A 181 20.74 3.05 -10.05
CA LYS A 181 21.70 4.02 -9.51
C LYS A 181 22.92 4.14 -10.42
N ALA A 182 23.30 5.37 -10.76
CA ALA A 182 24.56 5.63 -11.44
C ALA A 182 25.75 5.33 -10.52
N ILE A 183 26.71 4.56 -11.01
CA ILE A 183 27.94 4.19 -10.30
C ILE A 183 29.08 5.09 -10.76
N TYR A 184 29.68 5.82 -9.83
CA TYR A 184 30.85 6.65 -10.06
C TYR A 184 32.06 6.11 -9.29
N LYS A 185 33.23 6.11 -9.94
CA LYS A 185 34.52 5.84 -9.30
C LYS A 185 35.47 6.98 -9.63
N ASP A 186 36.03 7.60 -8.60
CA ASP A 186 36.95 8.74 -8.73
C ASP A 186 36.39 9.88 -9.61
N GLY A 187 35.09 10.15 -9.47
CA GLY A 187 34.36 11.17 -10.23
C GLY A 187 34.00 10.80 -11.67
N LYS A 188 34.36 9.58 -12.14
CA LYS A 188 34.04 9.08 -13.49
C LYS A 188 32.89 8.09 -13.45
N ILE A 189 31.97 8.22 -14.40
CA ILE A 189 30.86 7.27 -14.58
C ILE A 189 31.40 5.91 -15.04
N ILE A 190 31.04 4.86 -14.31
CA ILE A 190 31.28 3.46 -14.71
C ILE A 190 30.09 2.93 -15.50
N GLY A 191 28.88 3.21 -15.01
CA GLY A 191 27.64 2.75 -15.62
C GLY A 191 26.45 2.97 -14.69
N VAL A 192 25.32 2.36 -15.01
CA VAL A 192 24.10 2.39 -14.21
C VAL A 192 23.78 0.98 -13.73
N LEU A 193 23.74 0.81 -12.41
CA LEU A 193 23.25 -0.39 -11.76
C LEU A 193 21.73 -0.45 -11.87
N GLY A 194 21.19 -1.63 -12.16
CA GLY A 194 19.76 -1.92 -12.09
C GLY A 194 19.48 -3.21 -11.32
N VAL A 195 18.42 -3.18 -10.53
CA VAL A 195 17.90 -4.32 -9.75
C VAL A 195 16.41 -4.43 -10.05
N ASP A 196 16.01 -5.54 -10.67
CA ASP A 196 14.61 -5.83 -10.98
C ASP A 196 14.02 -6.73 -9.91
N ILE A 197 13.03 -6.21 -9.19
CA ILE A 197 12.22 -6.98 -8.25
C ILE A 197 10.87 -7.28 -8.92
N PRO A 198 10.39 -8.54 -8.91
CA PRO A 198 9.07 -8.86 -9.41
C PRO A 198 8.00 -7.98 -8.75
N SER A 199 7.15 -7.35 -9.54
CA SER A 199 6.04 -6.56 -8.99
C SER A 199 5.05 -7.43 -8.20
N GLU A 200 5.00 -8.73 -8.54
CA GLU A 200 4.20 -9.73 -7.85
C GLU A 200 4.57 -9.85 -6.37
N ASP A 201 5.83 -9.60 -5.98
CA ASP A 201 6.26 -9.66 -4.59
C ASP A 201 5.52 -8.60 -3.75
N LEU A 202 5.41 -7.37 -4.27
CA LEU A 202 4.63 -6.31 -3.63
C LEU A 202 3.12 -6.62 -3.63
N GLN A 203 2.61 -7.17 -4.74
CA GLN A 203 1.20 -7.57 -4.84
C GLN A 203 0.84 -8.63 -3.79
N ASN A 204 1.72 -9.61 -3.60
CA ASN A 204 1.56 -10.69 -2.63
C ASN A 204 1.68 -10.20 -1.19
N LEU A 205 2.52 -9.19 -0.91
CA LEU A 205 2.59 -8.54 0.40
C LEU A 205 1.29 -7.80 0.71
N VAL A 206 0.80 -6.98 -0.21
CA VAL A 206 -0.47 -6.26 -0.06
C VAL A 206 -1.64 -7.22 0.12
N ALA A 207 -1.68 -8.32 -0.64
CA ALA A 207 -2.75 -9.31 -0.55
C ALA A 207 -2.87 -9.99 0.82
N LYS A 208 -1.81 -9.93 1.64
CA LYS A 208 -1.77 -10.47 3.01
C LYS A 208 -2.08 -9.41 4.07
N THR A 209 -2.24 -8.14 3.70
CA THR A 209 -2.58 -7.08 4.65
C THR A 209 -4.05 -7.22 5.09
N PRO A 210 -4.36 -6.91 6.36
CA PRO A 210 -5.72 -6.97 6.85
C PRO A 210 -6.58 -5.85 6.25
N GLY A 211 -7.89 -6.07 6.23
CA GLY A 211 -8.86 -5.14 5.63
C GLY A 211 -8.97 -5.28 4.12
N ASN A 212 -10.03 -4.70 3.55
CA ASN A 212 -10.25 -4.69 2.11
C ASN A 212 -9.48 -3.53 1.46
N THR A 213 -8.15 -3.68 1.46
CA THR A 213 -7.17 -2.71 0.96
C THR A 213 -6.71 -3.05 -0.45
N PHE A 214 -6.30 -2.03 -1.19
CA PHE A 214 -5.80 -2.16 -2.56
C PHE A 214 -4.95 -0.96 -2.97
N LEU A 215 -4.15 -1.15 -4.03
CA LEU A 215 -3.25 -0.16 -4.60
C LEU A 215 -3.60 0.13 -6.05
N PHE A 216 -3.56 1.40 -6.42
CA PHE A 216 -3.49 1.84 -7.81
C PHE A 216 -2.06 2.26 -8.17
N ASP A 217 -1.67 2.01 -9.41
CA ASP A 217 -0.43 2.53 -9.98
C ASP A 217 -0.52 4.04 -10.30
N GLN A 218 0.56 4.60 -10.82
CA GLN A 218 0.66 6.01 -11.21
C GLN A 218 -0.33 6.43 -12.33
N LYS A 219 -0.87 5.47 -13.08
CA LYS A 219 -1.87 5.68 -14.15
C LYS A 219 -3.30 5.45 -13.62
N ASN A 220 -3.46 5.34 -12.30
CA ASN A 220 -4.71 5.01 -11.62
C ASN A 220 -5.32 3.67 -12.09
N LYS A 221 -4.48 2.70 -12.49
CA LYS A 221 -4.90 1.32 -12.78
C LYS A 221 -4.71 0.46 -11.54
N ILE A 222 -5.66 -0.45 -11.30
CA ILE A 222 -5.57 -1.36 -10.16
C ILE A 222 -4.30 -2.21 -10.29
N PHE A 223 -3.52 -2.26 -9.21
CA PHE A 223 -2.19 -2.87 -9.20
C PHE A 223 -2.11 -4.05 -8.23
N ALA A 224 -2.64 -3.90 -7.02
CA ALA A 224 -2.65 -4.93 -5.98
C ALA A 224 -3.93 -4.83 -5.15
N ALA A 225 -4.40 -5.95 -4.59
CA ALA A 225 -5.59 -5.96 -3.74
C ALA A 225 -5.59 -7.15 -2.80
N THR A 226 -6.14 -6.96 -1.58
CA THR A 226 -6.47 -8.05 -0.65
C THR A 226 -7.57 -8.93 -1.22
N ASN A 227 -8.66 -8.33 -1.70
CA ASN A 227 -9.63 -9.05 -2.52
C ASN A 227 -9.16 -9.11 -3.98
N LYS A 228 -8.70 -10.28 -4.42
CA LYS A 228 -8.22 -10.50 -5.80
C LYS A 228 -9.29 -10.27 -6.88
N GLU A 229 -10.57 -10.30 -6.54
CA GLU A 229 -11.66 -9.96 -7.49
C GLU A 229 -11.54 -8.51 -8.00
N LEU A 230 -10.99 -7.59 -7.19
CA LEU A 230 -10.77 -6.20 -7.59
C LEU A 230 -9.77 -6.04 -8.74
N LEU A 231 -8.93 -7.06 -8.97
CA LEU A 231 -7.97 -7.09 -10.08
C LEU A 231 -8.63 -7.47 -11.41
N ASN A 232 -9.89 -7.89 -11.43
CA ASN A 232 -10.61 -8.17 -12.66
C ASN A 232 -10.80 -6.87 -13.46
N PRO A 233 -10.38 -6.82 -14.74
CA PRO A 233 -10.51 -5.62 -15.58
C PRO A 233 -11.95 -5.09 -15.76
N SER A 234 -12.96 -5.91 -15.46
CA SER A 234 -14.37 -5.56 -15.55
C SER A 234 -14.86 -4.69 -14.39
N ILE A 235 -14.09 -4.59 -13.28
CA ILE A 235 -14.45 -3.79 -12.12
C ILE A 235 -14.19 -2.31 -12.41
N ASP A 236 -15.22 -1.47 -12.26
CA ASP A 236 -15.08 -0.03 -12.40
C ASP A 236 -14.58 0.62 -11.10
N HIS A 237 -13.33 1.07 -11.12
CA HIS A 237 -12.70 1.79 -10.02
C HIS A 237 -12.87 3.31 -10.10
N SER A 238 -13.58 3.82 -11.11
CA SER A 238 -13.80 5.26 -11.28
C SER A 238 -14.55 5.91 -10.11
N PRO A 239 -15.58 5.28 -9.50
CA PRO A 239 -16.29 5.87 -8.37
C PRO A 239 -15.39 6.18 -7.17
N VAL A 240 -14.55 5.22 -6.76
CA VAL A 240 -13.61 5.40 -5.64
C VAL A 240 -12.53 6.43 -5.95
N LEU A 241 -11.98 6.43 -7.17
CA LEU A 241 -10.96 7.40 -7.60
C LEU A 241 -11.52 8.84 -7.68
N ASN A 242 -12.76 9.00 -8.15
CA ASN A 242 -13.42 10.30 -8.22
C ASN A 242 -13.79 10.85 -6.84
N ALA A 243 -14.26 9.99 -5.94
CA ALA A 243 -14.50 10.36 -4.55
C ALA A 243 -13.19 10.76 -3.85
N TYR A 244 -12.11 9.99 -4.02
CA TYR A 244 -10.80 10.33 -3.48
C TYR A 244 -10.28 11.69 -3.96
N LYS A 245 -10.38 12.01 -5.26
CA LYS A 245 -9.95 13.31 -5.80
C LYS A 245 -10.59 14.52 -5.12
N THR A 246 -11.82 14.38 -4.62
CA THR A 246 -12.57 15.47 -3.98
C THR A 246 -12.32 15.57 -2.47
N HIS A 247 -11.85 14.49 -1.84
CA HIS A 247 -11.68 14.43 -0.38
C HIS A 247 -10.21 14.48 0.06
N GLY A 248 -9.28 13.96 -0.74
CA GLY A 248 -7.86 13.93 -0.40
C GLY A 248 -7.48 12.80 0.58
N ASP A 249 -6.23 12.85 1.04
CA ASP A 249 -5.62 11.77 1.81
C ASP A 249 -6.24 11.60 3.19
N TYR A 250 -6.49 10.35 3.57
CA TYR A 250 -7.07 9.93 4.86
C TYR A 250 -8.47 10.46 5.19
N ASN A 251 -9.10 11.21 4.30
CA ASN A 251 -10.47 11.69 4.48
C ASN A 251 -11.47 10.64 4.00
N PHE A 252 -12.39 10.26 4.88
CA PHE A 252 -13.45 9.31 4.55
C PHE A 252 -14.47 9.91 3.60
N PHE A 253 -14.95 9.09 2.66
CA PHE A 253 -15.96 9.45 1.68
C PHE A 253 -16.92 8.29 1.43
N THR A 254 -18.16 8.60 1.07
CA THR A 254 -19.12 7.62 0.58
C THR A 254 -19.13 7.58 -0.95
N TYR A 255 -19.35 6.40 -1.52
CA TYR A 255 -19.49 6.23 -2.96
C TYR A 255 -20.40 5.04 -3.28
N GLY A 256 -21.03 5.05 -4.46
CA GLY A 256 -21.84 3.94 -4.95
C GLY A 256 -21.06 3.07 -5.93
N LEU A 257 -21.21 1.75 -5.80
CA LEU A 257 -20.73 0.76 -6.78
C LEU A 257 -21.76 -0.37 -6.87
N ASP A 258 -22.22 -0.69 -8.09
CA ASP A 258 -23.24 -1.71 -8.36
C ASP A 258 -24.52 -1.57 -7.50
N GLY A 259 -24.96 -0.33 -7.30
CA GLY A 259 -26.14 -0.01 -6.49
C GLY A 259 -25.96 -0.17 -4.98
N LYS A 260 -24.73 -0.46 -4.50
CA LYS A 260 -24.40 -0.56 -3.08
C LYS A 260 -23.63 0.67 -2.62
N GLU A 261 -24.03 1.24 -1.48
CA GLU A 261 -23.30 2.32 -0.83
C GLU A 261 -22.08 1.76 -0.09
N ARG A 262 -20.95 2.43 -0.24
CA ARG A 262 -19.66 2.03 0.32
C ARG A 262 -19.01 3.22 0.99
N LEU A 263 -18.21 2.94 2.02
CA LEU A 263 -17.33 3.89 2.66
C LEU A 263 -15.89 3.61 2.21
N GLY A 264 -15.15 4.64 1.87
CA GLY A 264 -13.75 4.53 1.47
C GLY A 264 -12.87 5.63 2.07
N THR A 265 -11.59 5.35 2.16
CA THR A 265 -10.55 6.36 2.35
C THR A 265 -9.29 5.91 1.60
N CYS A 266 -8.51 6.87 1.11
CA CYS A 266 -7.31 6.61 0.32
C CYS A 266 -6.19 7.55 0.73
N THR A 267 -4.95 7.22 0.36
CA THR A 267 -3.77 8.08 0.53
C THR A 267 -2.77 7.85 -0.59
N LYS A 268 -2.01 8.90 -0.97
CA LYS A 268 -0.83 8.72 -1.81
C LYS A 268 0.29 8.01 -1.03
N VAL A 269 0.98 7.10 -1.72
CA VAL A 269 2.21 6.44 -1.24
C VAL A 269 3.20 6.41 -2.40
N PHE A 270 4.09 7.40 -2.46
CA PHE A 270 4.93 7.69 -3.62
C PHE A 270 4.08 7.86 -4.90
N ALA A 271 4.31 7.02 -5.91
CA ALA A 271 3.56 7.02 -7.16
C ALA A 271 2.25 6.23 -7.07
N TYR A 272 2.04 5.45 -6.00
CA TYR A 272 0.84 4.64 -5.79
C TYR A 272 -0.26 5.42 -5.07
N THR A 273 -1.49 4.96 -5.21
CA THR A 273 -2.61 5.37 -4.36
C THR A 273 -3.10 4.15 -3.60
N ALA A 274 -2.97 4.14 -2.27
CA ALA A 274 -3.50 3.08 -1.43
C ALA A 274 -4.91 3.44 -0.98
N CYS A 275 -5.82 2.49 -1.01
CA CYS A 275 -7.22 2.68 -0.61
C CYS A 275 -7.68 1.53 0.28
N ILE A 276 -8.65 1.82 1.15
CA ILE A 276 -9.43 0.82 1.87
C ILE A 276 -10.91 1.15 1.68
N THR A 277 -11.74 0.13 1.45
CA THR A 277 -13.19 0.35 1.31
C THR A 277 -14.00 -0.73 2.00
N GLU A 278 -15.14 -0.35 2.53
CA GLU A 278 -16.06 -1.27 3.20
C GLU A 278 -17.51 -1.00 2.79
N SER A 279 -18.40 -1.98 2.92
CA SER A 279 -19.83 -1.75 2.75
C SER A 279 -20.36 -0.78 3.81
N ALA A 280 -21.20 0.19 3.42
CA ALA A 280 -21.84 1.10 4.38
C ALA A 280 -22.67 0.34 5.42
N ASP A 281 -23.29 -0.78 5.02
CA ASP A 281 -24.08 -1.66 5.91
C ASP A 281 -23.22 -2.35 6.98
N ILE A 282 -21.93 -2.58 6.72
CA ILE A 282 -21.01 -3.19 7.69
C ILE A 282 -20.58 -2.15 8.72
N ILE A 283 -20.35 -0.90 8.28
CA ILE A 283 -19.96 0.21 9.18
C ILE A 283 -21.14 0.68 10.04
N ASN A 284 -22.36 0.68 9.49
CA ASN A 284 -23.55 1.19 10.16
C ASN A 284 -24.48 0.10 10.73
N LYS A 285 -24.00 -1.15 10.82
CA LYS A 285 -24.84 -2.27 11.28
C LYS A 285 -25.45 -1.92 12.65
N PRO A 286 -26.79 -1.88 12.79
CA PRO A 286 -27.40 -1.62 14.08
C PRO A 286 -27.02 -2.76 15.05
N ILE A 287 -26.64 -2.37 16.27
CA ILE A 287 -26.46 -3.29 17.40
C ILE A 287 -27.79 -3.99 17.68
#